data_AF-A0A9J7M2H9-F1
#
_entry.id   AF-A0A9J7M2H9-F1
#
_cell.length_a   1.000
_cell.length_b   1.000
_cell.length_c   1.000
_cell.angle_alpha   90.00
_cell.angle_beta   90.00
_cell.angle_gamma   90.00
#
_symmetry.space_group_name_H-M   'P 1'
#
loop_
_entity.id
_entity.type
_entity.pdbx_description
1 polymer ?
#
loop_
_entity_poly.entity_id
_entity_poly.type
_entity_poly.pdbx_seq_one_letter_code
_entity_poly.pdbx_strand_id
1 'polypeptide(L)'
;MLRTRRRSRRASLWSQATPTEKSVIDESRQLIRDYINGRLKKSNLTRGRLPDAKRRPSEVSSQLQKMGGELERMYPHLYRDVSRQINITLSSESILETSFETVANELFSTGITWARVVAMFAVAGAFSVDCVHQGHPMFTRRLVDIVVDFTDRKLSSWLVQEGGWYGLVKHFRGDGRTNMFWAISGIGAAIGLAATFFVIDL
;
A
#
# COMPACT_ATOMS: atom_id res chain seq x y z
N MET A 1 -58.12 -25.37 3.65
CA MET A 1 -57.37 -24.78 4.79
C MET A 1 -55.89 -25.15 4.63
N LEU A 2 -55.09 -24.27 4.02
CA LEU A 2 -54.25 -23.24 4.67
C LEU A 2 -53.01 -23.80 5.39
N ARG A 3 -51.86 -23.82 4.69
CA ARG A 3 -50.67 -23.02 5.06
C ARG A 3 -49.52 -23.26 4.07
N THR A 4 -49.59 -22.53 2.96
CA THR A 4 -48.41 -21.90 2.38
C THR A 4 -47.77 -21.01 3.46
N ARG A 5 -46.51 -21.26 3.84
CA ARG A 5 -45.61 -20.19 4.33
C ARG A 5 -44.18 -20.69 4.57
N ARG A 6 -43.26 -19.91 3.97
CA ARG A 6 -41.85 -19.70 4.36
C ARG A 6 -40.77 -20.58 3.72
N ARG A 7 -40.87 -20.80 2.40
CA ARG A 7 -39.66 -20.72 1.54
C ARG A 7 -39.40 -19.24 1.19
N SER A 8 -39.06 -18.43 2.19
CA SER A 8 -38.66 -17.02 1.98
C SER A 8 -38.05 -16.45 3.26
N ARG A 9 -36.85 -16.91 3.65
CA ARG A 9 -36.05 -16.33 4.75
C ARG A 9 -34.52 -16.53 4.67
N ARG A 10 -33.97 -17.14 3.61
CA ARG A 10 -32.52 -17.35 3.45
C ARG A 10 -31.90 -16.69 2.21
N ALA A 11 -32.63 -15.77 1.59
CA ALA A 11 -31.99 -14.58 1.01
C ALA A 11 -31.72 -13.61 2.18
N SER A 12 -30.91 -14.04 3.15
CA SER A 12 -30.34 -13.12 4.12
C SER A 12 -29.36 -12.28 3.33
N LEU A 13 -29.88 -11.17 2.80
CA LEU A 13 -29.23 -9.91 2.50
C LEU A 13 -27.85 -9.81 3.15
N TRP A 14 -26.86 -10.43 2.54
CA TRP A 14 -25.50 -9.96 2.58
C TRP A 14 -25.50 -8.69 1.73
N SER A 15 -26.11 -7.62 2.24
CA SER A 15 -25.68 -6.30 1.83
C SER A 15 -24.25 -6.22 2.31
N GLN A 16 -23.30 -6.63 1.48
CA GLN A 16 -21.99 -6.02 1.55
C GLN A 16 -22.30 -4.53 1.45
N ALA A 17 -22.19 -3.82 2.58
CA ALA A 17 -22.42 -2.39 2.59
C ALA A 17 -21.57 -1.83 1.45
N THR A 18 -22.19 -1.04 0.57
CA THR A 18 -21.46 -0.37 -0.50
C THR A 18 -20.30 0.36 0.16
N PRO A 19 -19.05 0.12 -0.28
CA PRO A 19 -17.90 0.76 0.33
C PRO A 19 -18.09 2.27 0.25
N THR A 20 -17.91 2.94 1.37
CA THR A 20 -17.87 4.41 1.45
C THR A 20 -16.42 4.86 1.50
N GLU A 21 -16.13 6.09 1.09
CA GLU A 21 -14.78 6.65 1.19
C GLU A 21 -14.23 6.51 2.61
N LYS A 22 -15.02 6.87 3.62
CA LYS A 22 -14.67 6.67 5.04
C LYS A 22 -14.27 5.22 5.35
N SER A 23 -15.07 4.24 4.94
CA SER A 23 -14.75 2.82 5.20
C SER A 23 -13.47 2.37 4.52
N VAL A 24 -13.21 2.87 3.31
CA VAL A 24 -11.99 2.61 2.56
C VAL A 24 -10.80 3.21 3.29
N ILE A 25 -10.88 4.45 3.77
CA ILE A 25 -9.80 5.13 4.50
C ILE A 25 -9.50 4.46 5.84
N ASP A 26 -10.53 4.08 6.60
CA ASP A 26 -10.38 3.34 7.85
C ASP A 26 -9.66 1.99 7.62
N GLU A 27 -9.99 1.29 6.53
CA GLU A 27 -9.31 0.06 6.15
C GLU A 27 -7.86 0.30 5.68
N SER A 28 -7.61 1.34 4.87
CA SER A 28 -6.27 1.73 4.40
C SER A 28 -5.28 1.87 5.54
N ARG A 29 -5.70 2.53 6.63
CA ARG A 29 -4.88 2.73 7.83
C ARG A 29 -4.43 1.41 8.43
N GLN A 30 -5.29 0.40 8.45
CA GLN A 30 -4.93 -0.92 8.98
C GLN A 30 -4.04 -1.69 8.01
N LEU A 31 -4.34 -1.63 6.71
CA LEU A 31 -3.56 -2.30 5.68
C LEU A 31 -2.10 -1.81 5.65
N ILE A 32 -1.87 -0.49 5.71
CA ILE A 32 -0.51 0.05 5.67
C ILE A 32 0.28 -0.28 6.94
N ARG A 33 -0.38 -0.29 8.11
CA ARG A 33 0.25 -0.70 9.38
C ARG A 33 0.70 -2.15 9.32
N ASP A 34 -0.19 -3.05 8.88
CA ASP A 34 0.12 -4.47 8.69
C ASP A 34 1.26 -4.64 7.69
N TYR A 35 1.25 -3.86 6.60
CA TYR A 35 2.27 -3.90 5.57
C TYR A 35 3.66 -3.54 6.12
N ILE A 36 3.78 -2.36 6.74
CA ILE A 36 5.01 -1.86 7.39
C ILE A 36 5.50 -2.86 8.43
N ASN A 37 4.64 -3.37 9.31
CA ASN A 37 5.03 -4.34 10.33
C ASN A 37 5.59 -5.63 9.72
N GLY A 38 4.97 -6.15 8.66
CA GLY A 38 5.49 -7.32 7.97
C GLY A 38 6.82 -7.06 7.25
N ARG A 39 7.02 -5.87 6.69
CA ARG A 39 8.29 -5.46 6.06
C ARG A 39 9.41 -5.32 7.08
N LEU A 40 9.19 -4.60 8.16
CA LEU A 40 10.15 -4.46 9.25
C LEU A 40 10.49 -5.82 9.88
N LYS A 41 9.50 -6.70 10.06
CA LYS A 41 9.72 -8.07 10.53
C LYS A 41 10.61 -8.88 9.58
N LYS A 42 10.37 -8.81 8.26
CA LYS A 42 11.21 -9.48 7.25
C LYS A 42 12.65 -8.95 7.25
N SER A 43 12.85 -7.68 7.63
CA SER A 43 14.17 -7.04 7.75
C SER A 43 14.81 -7.18 9.13
N ASN A 44 14.24 -7.95 10.06
CA ASN A 44 14.72 -8.09 11.45
C ASN A 44 14.76 -6.77 12.25
N LEU A 45 13.91 -5.81 11.90
CA LEU A 45 13.82 -4.49 12.54
C LEU A 45 12.63 -4.42 13.50
N THR A 46 12.90 -4.49 14.81
CA THR A 46 11.83 -4.46 15.83
C THR A 46 11.51 -3.06 16.33
N ARG A 47 12.48 -2.12 16.31
CA ARG A 47 12.37 -0.78 16.91
C ARG A 47 11.35 0.14 16.22
N GLY A 48 11.11 -0.04 14.91
CA GLY A 48 10.13 0.76 14.16
C GLY A 48 8.74 0.14 14.07
N ARG A 49 8.52 -1.03 14.69
CA ARG A 49 7.24 -1.73 14.59
C ARG A 49 6.13 -0.93 15.27
N LEU A 50 5.02 -0.84 14.57
CA LEU A 50 3.80 -0.22 15.05
C LEU A 50 3.07 -1.20 15.97
N PRO A 51 2.34 -0.72 17.00
CA PRO A 51 1.56 -1.59 17.88
C PRO A 51 0.66 -2.53 17.07
N ASP A 52 0.84 -3.85 17.27
CA ASP A 52 0.04 -4.86 16.57
C ASP A 52 -1.43 -4.69 16.96
N ALA A 53 -2.32 -4.68 15.96
CA ALA A 53 -3.73 -4.88 16.26
C ALA A 53 -3.89 -6.28 16.84
N LYS A 54 -4.67 -6.44 17.93
CA LYS A 54 -5.04 -7.75 18.49
C LYS A 54 -6.04 -8.49 17.58
N ARG A 55 -5.68 -8.67 16.31
CA ARG A 55 -6.53 -9.14 15.21
C ARG A 55 -5.68 -9.92 14.22
N ARG A 56 -6.26 -10.94 13.62
CA ARG A 56 -5.63 -11.65 12.51
C ARG A 56 -5.58 -10.76 11.26
N PRO A 57 -4.48 -10.78 10.47
CA PRO A 57 -4.41 -10.07 9.20
C PRO A 57 -5.61 -10.44 8.31
N SER A 58 -6.19 -9.44 7.62
CA SER A 58 -7.27 -9.71 6.66
C SER A 58 -6.75 -10.46 5.43
N GLU A 59 -7.67 -11.02 4.64
CA GLU A 59 -7.32 -11.60 3.33
C GLU A 59 -6.66 -10.54 2.42
N VAL A 60 -7.16 -9.29 2.44
CA VAL A 60 -6.56 -8.16 1.72
C VAL A 60 -5.13 -7.90 2.19
N SER A 61 -4.91 -7.83 3.51
CA SER A 61 -3.58 -7.61 4.10
C SER A 61 -2.60 -8.72 3.69
N SER A 62 -3.06 -9.97 3.71
CA SER A 62 -2.27 -11.13 3.26
C SER A 62 -1.94 -11.06 1.77
N GLN A 63 -2.91 -10.68 0.93
CA GLN A 63 -2.72 -10.53 -0.50
C GLN A 63 -1.76 -9.37 -0.82
N LEU A 64 -1.89 -8.22 -0.15
CA LEU A 64 -0.95 -7.09 -0.26
C LEU A 64 0.48 -7.51 0.09
N GLN A 65 0.66 -8.20 1.22
CA GLN A 65 1.97 -8.70 1.64
C GLN A 65 2.60 -9.66 0.64
N LYS A 66 1.77 -10.52 0.03
CA LYS A 66 2.20 -11.47 -1.01
C LYS A 66 2.63 -10.73 -2.28
N MET A 67 1.76 -9.88 -2.82
CA MET A 67 2.01 -9.18 -4.08
C MET A 67 3.17 -8.19 -3.95
N GLY A 68 3.23 -7.45 -2.84
CA GLY A 68 4.35 -6.56 -2.56
C GLY A 68 5.68 -7.30 -2.45
N GLY A 69 5.70 -8.47 -1.79
CA GLY A 69 6.90 -9.30 -1.73
C GLY A 69 7.35 -9.83 -3.09
N GLU A 70 6.43 -10.21 -3.98
CA GLU A 70 6.77 -10.57 -5.36
C GLU A 70 7.34 -9.39 -6.13
N LEU A 71 6.75 -8.20 -5.97
CA LEU A 71 7.18 -6.98 -6.63
C LEU A 71 8.62 -6.59 -6.22
N GLU A 72 8.92 -6.64 -4.92
CA GLU A 72 10.26 -6.41 -4.38
C GLU A 72 11.28 -7.44 -4.88
N ARG A 73 10.87 -8.70 -5.04
CA ARG A 73 11.72 -9.78 -5.57
C ARG A 73 12.03 -9.59 -7.06
N MET A 74 11.10 -9.02 -7.82
CA MET A 74 11.28 -8.75 -9.25
C MET A 74 12.14 -7.52 -9.51
N TYR A 75 12.05 -6.50 -8.65
CA TYR A 75 12.83 -5.26 -8.75
C TYR A 75 13.65 -5.02 -7.48
N PRO A 76 14.60 -5.92 -7.15
CA PRO A 76 15.35 -5.81 -5.91
C PRO A 76 16.14 -4.50 -5.84
N HIS A 77 16.55 -3.94 -6.99
CA HIS A 77 17.15 -2.62 -7.04
C HIS A 77 16.15 -1.55 -6.61
N LEU A 78 14.97 -1.42 -7.21
CA LEU A 78 14.03 -0.32 -6.89
C LEU A 78 13.51 -0.31 -5.45
N TYR A 79 13.48 -1.45 -4.75
CA TYR A 79 12.86 -1.58 -3.43
C TYR A 79 13.81 -1.92 -2.29
N ARG A 80 15.08 -2.21 -2.60
CA ARG A 80 16.15 -2.35 -1.61
C ARG A 80 16.98 -1.08 -1.66
N ASP A 81 17.19 -0.47 -0.50
CA ASP A 81 18.02 0.73 -0.37
C ASP A 81 17.47 1.94 -1.16
N VAL A 82 16.15 2.18 -1.10
CA VAL A 82 15.50 3.35 -1.73
C VAL A 82 16.21 4.63 -1.29
N SER A 83 16.42 4.81 0.02
CA SER A 83 17.21 5.93 0.57
C SER A 83 18.63 6.05 0.02
N ARG A 84 19.30 4.94 -0.28
CA ARG A 84 20.67 4.92 -0.84
C ARG A 84 20.68 5.22 -2.34
N GLN A 85 19.58 4.96 -3.04
CA GLN A 85 19.42 5.26 -4.46
C GLN A 85 19.04 6.71 -4.71
N ILE A 86 18.32 7.33 -3.77
CA ILE A 86 17.93 8.74 -3.84
C ILE A 86 18.82 9.65 -2.97
N ASN A 87 19.81 9.10 -2.27
CA ASN A 87 20.71 9.81 -1.34
C ASN A 87 19.99 10.75 -0.35
N ILE A 88 18.76 10.42 0.06
CA ILE A 88 17.97 11.24 0.97
C ILE A 88 18.27 10.83 2.40
N THR A 89 18.74 11.81 3.18
CA THR A 89 18.71 11.72 4.64
C THR A 89 17.29 12.10 5.07
N LEU A 90 16.57 11.15 5.66
CA LEU A 90 15.26 11.37 6.28
C LEU A 90 15.49 12.10 7.62
N SER A 91 15.92 13.35 7.54
CA SER A 91 16.26 14.18 8.70
C SER A 91 15.03 14.86 9.31
N SER A 92 13.90 14.91 8.59
CA SER A 92 12.64 15.48 9.06
C SER A 92 11.40 14.75 8.52
N GLU A 93 10.28 14.90 9.22
CA GLU A 93 8.98 14.41 8.74
C GLU A 93 8.52 15.08 7.44
N SER A 94 8.90 16.35 7.21
CA SER A 94 8.58 17.05 5.97
C SER A 94 9.30 16.44 4.77
N ILE A 95 10.59 16.10 4.90
CA ILE A 95 11.36 15.46 3.84
C ILE A 95 10.78 14.09 3.52
N LEU A 96 10.41 13.32 4.55
CA LEU A 96 9.73 12.03 4.38
C LEU A 96 8.43 12.16 3.56
N GLU A 97 7.59 13.13 3.93
CA GLU A 97 6.32 13.40 3.26
C GLU A 97 6.53 13.81 1.80
N THR A 98 7.34 14.84 1.54
CA THR A 98 7.63 15.30 0.18
C THR A 98 8.25 14.21 -0.69
N SER A 99 9.18 13.43 -0.14
CA SER A 99 9.83 12.34 -0.88
C SER A 99 8.83 11.25 -1.24
N PHE A 100 7.98 10.84 -0.30
CA PHE A 100 6.94 9.85 -0.55
C PHE A 100 5.93 10.36 -1.57
N GLU A 101 5.42 11.59 -1.41
CA GLU A 101 4.44 12.18 -2.31
C GLU A 101 4.98 12.30 -3.73
N THR A 102 6.26 12.66 -3.90
CA THR A 102 6.91 12.73 -5.22
C THR A 102 6.88 11.38 -5.92
N VAL A 103 7.32 10.32 -5.24
CA VAL A 103 7.31 8.95 -5.79
C VAL A 103 5.88 8.48 -6.06
N ALA A 104 4.94 8.75 -5.16
CA ALA A 104 3.55 8.35 -5.32
C ALA A 104 2.87 9.07 -6.49
N ASN A 105 3.04 10.39 -6.63
CA ASN A 105 2.48 11.15 -7.74
C ASN A 105 3.00 10.64 -9.09
N GLU A 106 4.30 10.36 -9.19
CA GLU A 106 4.89 9.81 -10.40
C GLU A 106 4.38 8.39 -10.69
N LEU A 107 4.23 7.56 -9.65
CA LEU A 107 3.68 6.21 -9.78
C LEU A 107 2.25 6.21 -10.35
N PHE A 108 1.44 7.21 -10.03
CA PHE A 108 0.06 7.35 -10.48
C PHE A 108 -0.14 8.34 -11.65
N SER A 109 0.94 8.89 -12.23
CA SER A 109 0.88 9.92 -13.28
C SER A 109 0.10 9.49 -14.53
N THR A 110 0.13 8.20 -14.84
CA THR A 110 -0.55 7.59 -15.99
C THR A 110 -1.79 6.80 -15.59
N GLY A 111 -2.37 7.06 -14.41
CA GLY A 111 -3.61 6.45 -13.93
C GLY A 111 -3.46 5.52 -12.71
N ILE A 112 -4.59 5.00 -12.22
CA ILE A 112 -4.66 4.17 -11.02
C ILE A 112 -4.93 2.72 -11.40
N THR A 113 -4.13 1.80 -10.86
CA THR A 113 -4.33 0.34 -11.00
C THR A 113 -4.01 -0.37 -9.69
N TRP A 114 -4.58 -1.56 -9.47
CA TRP A 114 -4.27 -2.37 -8.29
C TRP A 114 -2.77 -2.68 -8.15
N ALA A 115 -2.05 -2.88 -9.26
CA ALA A 115 -0.60 -3.07 -9.24
C ALA A 115 0.16 -1.82 -8.75
N ARG A 116 -0.26 -0.61 -9.15
CA ARG A 116 0.31 0.64 -8.66
C ARG A 116 0.00 0.88 -7.19
N VAL A 117 -1.21 0.54 -6.75
CA VAL A 117 -1.57 0.56 -5.32
C VAL A 117 -0.66 -0.37 -4.52
N VAL A 118 -0.43 -1.61 -4.97
CA VAL A 118 0.54 -2.53 -4.34
C VAL A 118 1.95 -1.93 -4.32
N ALA A 119 2.39 -1.33 -5.43
CA ALA A 119 3.71 -0.70 -5.53
C ALA A 119 3.88 0.47 -4.53
N MET A 120 2.86 1.30 -4.33
CA MET A 120 2.86 2.37 -3.33
C MET A 120 3.08 1.82 -1.91
N PHE A 121 2.42 0.71 -1.57
CA PHE A 121 2.63 0.05 -0.27
C PHE A 121 4.06 -0.49 -0.14
N ALA A 122 4.61 -1.07 -1.21
CA ALA A 122 6.01 -1.52 -1.23
C ALA A 122 7.01 -0.36 -1.05
N VAL A 123 6.76 0.79 -1.68
CA VAL A 123 7.54 2.02 -1.48
C VAL A 123 7.47 2.45 -0.01
N ALA A 124 6.28 2.53 0.58
CA ALA A 124 6.13 2.86 2.00
C ALA A 124 6.86 1.84 2.91
N GLY A 125 6.82 0.56 2.55
CA GLY A 125 7.60 -0.48 3.22
C GLY A 125 9.10 -0.20 3.19
N ALA A 126 9.64 0.20 2.05
CA ALA A 126 11.05 0.56 1.90
C ALA A 126 11.41 1.80 2.72
N PHE A 127 10.63 2.88 2.63
CA PHE A 127 10.81 4.08 3.47
C PHE A 127 10.79 3.73 4.96
N SER A 128 9.90 2.82 5.40
CA SER A 128 9.85 2.41 6.81
C SER A 128 11.14 1.72 7.29
N VAL A 129 11.76 0.90 6.43
CA VAL A 129 13.04 0.24 6.71
C VAL A 129 14.16 1.28 6.79
N ASP A 130 14.17 2.21 5.83
CA ASP A 130 15.15 3.30 5.76
C ASP A 130 15.07 4.23 6.99
N CYS A 131 13.86 4.63 7.41
CA CYS A 131 13.65 5.41 8.63
C CYS A 131 14.31 4.74 9.85
N VAL A 132 14.14 3.43 10.01
CA VAL A 132 14.71 2.70 11.16
C VAL A 132 16.23 2.58 11.05
N HIS A 133 16.77 2.30 9.86
CA HIS A 133 18.21 2.24 9.63
C HIS A 133 18.90 3.59 9.88
N GLN A 134 18.25 4.69 9.53
CA GLN A 134 18.76 6.05 9.77
C GLN A 134 18.56 6.54 11.22
N GLY A 135 18.03 5.70 12.12
CA GLY A 135 17.86 6.06 13.53
C GLY A 135 16.58 6.85 13.85
N HIS A 136 15.62 6.90 12.92
CA HIS A 136 14.34 7.60 13.05
C HIS A 136 13.13 6.64 13.07
N PRO A 137 13.05 5.66 13.99
CA PRO A 137 11.97 4.68 14.02
C PRO A 137 10.58 5.29 14.24
N MET A 138 10.48 6.51 14.79
CA MET A 138 9.20 7.18 15.01
C MET A 138 8.51 7.60 13.71
N PHE A 139 9.29 7.80 12.64
CA PHE A 139 8.77 8.19 11.33
C PHE A 139 7.92 7.11 10.67
N THR A 140 8.00 5.85 11.13
CA THR A 140 7.11 4.78 10.64
C THR A 140 5.64 5.07 10.97
N ARG A 141 5.36 5.77 12.09
CA ARG A 141 4.02 6.23 12.42
C ARG A 141 3.58 7.34 11.47
N ARG A 142 4.43 8.35 11.25
CA ARG A 142 4.12 9.46 10.32
C ARG A 142 3.85 8.95 8.90
N LEU A 143 4.60 7.93 8.46
CA LEU A 143 4.41 7.33 7.14
C LEU A 143 3.04 6.68 6.96
N VAL A 144 2.45 6.12 8.03
CA VAL A 144 1.06 5.64 7.98
C VAL A 144 0.10 6.77 7.65
N ASP A 145 0.26 7.93 8.29
CA ASP A 145 -0.60 9.08 8.07
C ASP A 145 -0.44 9.61 6.64
N ILE A 146 0.81 9.77 6.17
CA ILE A 146 1.10 10.20 4.79
C ILE A 146 0.41 9.30 3.75
N VAL A 147 0.51 7.97 3.91
CA VAL A 147 -0.11 7.02 2.97
C VAL A 147 -1.64 7.10 3.02
N VAL A 148 -2.22 7.25 4.22
CA VAL A 148 -3.67 7.39 4.40
C VAL A 148 -4.17 8.70 3.79
N ASP A 149 -3.49 9.81 4.01
CA ASP A 149 -3.83 11.13 3.48
C ASP A 149 -3.68 11.19 1.96
N PHE A 150 -2.68 10.50 1.39
CA PHE A 150 -2.57 10.33 -0.06
C PHE A 150 -3.72 9.49 -0.61
N THR A 151 -4.07 8.40 0.06
CA THR A 151 -5.18 7.53 -0.33
C THR A 151 -6.50 8.30 -0.32
N ASP A 152 -6.76 9.10 0.71
CA ASP A 152 -7.96 9.93 0.82
C ASP A 152 -8.07 10.94 -0.31
N ARG A 153 -6.99 11.66 -0.60
CA ARG A 153 -6.97 12.70 -1.65
C ARG A 153 -7.01 12.16 -3.08
N LYS A 154 -6.40 11.00 -3.35
CA LYS A 154 -6.14 10.54 -4.73
C LYS A 154 -6.81 9.24 -5.11
N LEU A 155 -7.07 8.34 -4.16
CA LEU A 155 -7.46 6.97 -4.45
C LEU A 155 -8.86 6.60 -3.93
N SER A 156 -9.41 7.36 -2.98
CA SER A 156 -10.66 7.06 -2.27
C SER A 156 -11.83 6.78 -3.22
N SER A 157 -12.12 7.69 -4.14
CA SER A 157 -13.23 7.55 -5.09
C SER A 157 -13.03 6.37 -6.06
N TRP A 158 -11.79 6.14 -6.52
CA TRP A 158 -11.47 4.97 -7.37
C TRP A 158 -11.63 3.65 -6.60
N LEU A 159 -11.15 3.58 -5.35
CA LEU A 159 -11.30 2.41 -4.50
C LEU A 159 -12.77 2.09 -4.23
N VAL A 160 -13.62 3.10 -4.03
CA VAL A 160 -15.07 2.91 -3.91
C VAL A 160 -15.66 2.33 -5.20
N GLN A 161 -15.27 2.84 -6.37
CA GLN A 161 -15.71 2.33 -7.68
C GLN A 161 -15.30 0.87 -7.91
N GLU A 162 -14.13 0.47 -7.43
CA GLU A 162 -13.63 -0.90 -7.51
C GLU A 162 -14.27 -1.86 -6.48
N GLY A 163 -15.23 -1.40 -5.69
CA GLY A 163 -15.90 -2.21 -4.68
C GLY A 163 -15.06 -2.37 -3.40
N GLY A 164 -14.19 -1.41 -3.12
CA GLY A 164 -13.36 -1.33 -1.92
C GLY A 164 -12.10 -2.19 -2.02
N TRP A 165 -11.40 -2.33 -0.89
CA TRP A 165 -10.13 -3.05 -0.83
C TRP A 165 -10.22 -4.55 -1.15
N TYR A 166 -11.40 -5.15 -1.04
CA TYR A 166 -11.60 -6.54 -1.48
C TYR A 166 -11.48 -6.70 -3.01
N GLY A 167 -11.61 -5.61 -3.77
CA GLY A 167 -11.31 -5.59 -5.21
C GLY A 167 -9.89 -6.05 -5.52
N LEU A 168 -8.91 -5.75 -4.65
CA LEU A 168 -7.53 -6.22 -4.76
C LEU A 168 -7.43 -7.74 -4.76
N VAL A 169 -8.16 -8.40 -3.85
CA VAL A 169 -8.17 -9.87 -3.76
C VAL A 169 -8.80 -10.47 -5.02
N LYS A 170 -9.91 -9.90 -5.48
CA LYS A 170 -10.57 -10.34 -6.72
C LYS A 170 -9.64 -10.20 -7.93
N HIS A 171 -8.94 -9.07 -8.03
CA HIS A 171 -8.03 -8.78 -9.15
C HIS A 171 -6.89 -9.79 -9.26
N PHE A 172 -6.30 -10.22 -8.13
CA PHE A 172 -5.14 -11.11 -8.11
C PHE A 172 -5.45 -12.60 -7.90
N ARG A 173 -6.73 -12.99 -7.73
CA ARG A 173 -7.15 -14.40 -7.58
C ARG A 173 -7.01 -15.23 -8.85
N GLY A 174 -7.07 -14.61 -10.04
CA GLY A 174 -7.14 -15.32 -11.32
C GLY A 174 -5.79 -15.68 -11.95
N ASP A 175 -4.82 -14.75 -11.92
CA ASP A 175 -3.51 -14.98 -12.53
C ASP A 175 -2.51 -13.90 -12.06
N GLY A 176 -2.29 -13.82 -10.75
CA GLY A 176 -1.63 -12.67 -10.11
C GLY A 176 -0.19 -12.40 -10.56
N ARG A 177 0.43 -13.29 -11.33
CA ARG A 177 1.81 -13.18 -11.79
C ARG A 177 1.91 -12.51 -13.18
N THR A 178 1.05 -12.86 -14.13
CA THR A 178 1.03 -12.33 -15.51
C THR A 178 0.51 -10.90 -15.62
N ASN A 179 -0.54 -10.56 -14.85
CA ASN A 179 -1.07 -9.18 -14.79
C ASN A 179 -0.08 -8.19 -14.18
N MET A 180 0.81 -8.68 -13.31
CA MET A 180 1.83 -7.83 -12.67
C MET A 180 2.97 -7.47 -13.65
N PHE A 181 3.35 -8.37 -14.56
CA PHE A 181 4.39 -8.10 -15.58
C PHE A 181 3.98 -7.00 -16.57
N TRP A 182 2.72 -6.98 -17.02
CA TRP A 182 2.24 -5.96 -17.96
C TRP A 182 1.98 -4.60 -17.28
N ALA A 183 1.47 -4.60 -16.05
CA ALA A 183 1.15 -3.36 -15.33
C ALA A 183 2.39 -2.57 -14.83
N ILE A 184 3.56 -3.23 -14.73
CA ILE A 184 4.78 -2.65 -14.12
C ILE A 184 5.76 -2.07 -15.14
N SER A 185 5.51 -2.21 -16.45
CA SER A 185 6.40 -1.71 -17.51
C SER A 185 6.66 -0.18 -17.46
N GLY A 186 5.97 0.58 -16.61
CA GLY A 186 6.22 2.02 -16.35
C GLY A 186 6.77 2.38 -14.94
N ILE A 187 6.89 1.45 -13.99
CA ILE A 187 7.25 1.80 -12.59
C ILE A 187 8.76 2.05 -12.43
N GLY A 188 9.60 1.42 -13.26
CA GLY A 188 11.04 1.64 -13.24
C GLY A 188 11.45 3.08 -13.56
N ALA A 189 10.67 3.77 -14.40
CA ALA A 189 10.91 5.18 -14.73
C ALA A 189 10.58 6.11 -13.54
N ALA A 190 9.54 5.81 -12.76
CA ALA A 190 9.07 6.68 -11.68
C ALA A 190 10.08 6.82 -10.53
N ILE A 191 10.65 5.69 -10.08
CA ILE A 191 11.63 5.66 -9.00
C ILE A 191 13.00 6.17 -9.49
N GLY A 192 13.35 5.91 -10.76
CA GLY A 192 14.57 6.45 -11.38
C GLY A 192 14.55 7.96 -11.62
N LEU A 193 13.39 8.53 -11.99
CA LEU A 193 13.24 9.97 -12.23
C LEU A 193 13.19 10.78 -10.92
N ALA A 194 12.59 10.24 -9.85
CA ALA A 194 12.67 10.86 -8.52
C ALA A 194 14.13 10.98 -8.03
N ALA A 195 14.99 9.99 -8.33
CA ALA A 195 16.42 10.06 -8.03
C ALA A 195 17.15 11.18 -8.80
N THR A 196 16.75 11.48 -10.03
CA THR A 196 17.38 12.55 -10.84
C THR A 196 16.99 13.96 -10.39
N PHE A 197 15.79 14.16 -9.86
CA PHE A 197 15.36 15.47 -9.35
C PHE A 197 16.12 15.88 -8.08
N PHE A 198 16.42 14.93 -7.17
CA PHE A 198 17.16 15.23 -5.94
C PHE A 198 18.67 15.48 -6.13
N VAL A 199 19.26 15.10 -7.27
CA VAL A 199 20.68 15.34 -7.58
C VAL A 199 20.93 16.74 -8.19
N ILE A 200 19.89 17.40 -8.70
CA ILE A 200 20.03 18.70 -9.40
C ILE A 200 19.81 19.89 -8.44
N ASP A 201 19.16 19.69 -7.29
CA ASP A 201 18.85 20.75 -6.30
C ASP A 201 19.72 20.69 -5.02
N LEU A 202 20.94 20.12 -5.08
CA LEU A 202 21.93 20.14 -3.98
C LEU A 202 23.17 20.96 -4.30
#